data_AF-A0A535LER8-F1
#
_entry.id   AF-A0A535LER8-F1
#
_cell.length_a   1.000
_cell.length_b   1.000
_cell.length_c   1.000
_cell.angle_alpha   90.00
_cell.angle_beta   90.00
_cell.angle_gamma   90.00
#
_symmetry.space_group_name_H-M   'P 1'
#
loop_
_entity.id
_entity.type
_entity.pdbx_description
1 polymer ?
#
loop_
_entity_poly.entity_id
_entity_poly.type
_entity_poly.pdbx_seq_one_letter_code
_entity_poly.pdbx_strand_id
1 'polypeptide(L)'
;MKSISRADPKYALDSGHPAVASVGLGESFVVETHDCRTGTITRADQASDLLDTRCVNPATGPISVAGVKAGDTICVEIEQLHVDSRLGLMVTRPGVTGLDITQEPELRIVTCDDGYANVGTFRVPVTPMIGLLGVAPAGEPVSTFRGAKHGGNMDTLLIGAGSRVFLPTFSDGAM
;
A
#
# COMPACT_ATOMS: atom_id res chain seq x y z
N MET A 1 -9.61 -6.53 18.97
CA MET A 1 -8.78 -6.77 17.77
C MET A 1 -7.58 -5.83 17.85
N LYS A 2 -6.37 -6.31 17.57
CA LYS A 2 -5.16 -5.48 17.59
C LYS A 2 -5.20 -4.45 16.46
N SER A 3 -4.85 -3.20 16.72
CA SER A 3 -4.68 -2.17 15.68
C SER A 3 -3.21 -1.80 15.54
N ILE A 4 -2.72 -1.71 14.32
CA ILE A 4 -1.35 -1.39 13.95
C ILE A 4 -1.36 -0.05 13.25
N SER A 5 -0.73 0.95 13.85
CA SER A 5 -0.81 2.33 13.39
C SER A 5 0.14 2.62 12.23
N ARG A 6 -0.28 3.53 11.35
CA ARG A 6 0.50 4.06 10.22
C ARG A 6 1.60 5.06 10.61
N ALA A 7 1.85 5.28 11.90
CA ALA A 7 2.73 6.34 12.42
C ALA A 7 4.21 6.19 12.04
N ASP A 8 4.66 4.99 11.67
CA ASP A 8 6.05 4.70 11.28
C ASP A 8 6.09 4.10 9.86
N PRO A 9 5.87 4.91 8.81
CA PRO A 9 5.81 4.42 7.44
C PRO A 9 7.18 3.96 6.95
N LYS A 10 7.21 2.81 6.27
CA LYS A 10 8.40 2.27 5.60
C LYS A 10 8.30 2.49 4.09
N TYR A 11 9.43 2.82 3.46
CA TYR A 11 9.52 3.01 2.01
C TYR A 11 10.35 1.91 1.32
N ALA A 12 10.80 0.93 2.08
CA ALA A 12 11.38 -0.32 1.60
C ALA A 12 10.84 -1.50 2.43
N LEU A 13 10.69 -2.64 1.78
CA LEU A 13 10.49 -3.94 2.43
C LEU A 13 11.88 -4.49 2.75
N ASP A 14 12.13 -4.74 4.03
CA ASP A 14 13.45 -5.03 4.58
C ASP A 14 13.32 -5.85 5.87
N SER A 15 14.02 -6.98 5.93
CA SER A 15 14.12 -7.82 7.14
C SER A 15 14.90 -7.17 8.28
N GLY A 16 15.69 -6.13 7.99
CA GLY A 16 16.44 -5.35 8.97
C GLY A 16 15.60 -4.34 9.74
N HIS A 17 14.38 -4.04 9.29
CA HIS A 17 13.48 -3.17 10.04
C HIS A 17 13.00 -3.85 11.34
N PRO A 18 12.96 -3.15 12.48
CA PRO A 18 12.32 -3.70 13.67
C PRO A 18 10.82 -3.89 13.43
N ALA A 19 10.28 -5.01 13.88
CA ALA A 19 8.85 -5.25 13.84
C ALA A 19 8.10 -4.23 14.71
N VAL A 20 7.09 -3.57 14.14
CA VAL A 20 6.25 -2.61 14.87
C VAL A 20 5.13 -3.32 15.63
N ALA A 21 4.84 -4.57 15.26
CA ALA A 21 3.88 -5.44 15.91
C ALA A 21 4.25 -6.91 15.71
N SER A 22 3.78 -7.76 16.61
CA SER A 22 3.79 -9.22 16.44
C SER A 22 2.39 -9.81 16.59
N VAL A 23 2.05 -10.81 15.78
CA VAL A 23 0.74 -11.49 15.77
C VAL A 23 0.93 -13.00 15.71
N GLY A 24 -0.05 -13.75 16.20
CA GLY A 24 -0.10 -15.21 16.05
C GLY A 24 -0.64 -15.66 14.70
N LEU A 25 -0.38 -16.92 14.33
CA LEU A 25 -1.06 -17.56 13.20
C LEU A 25 -2.58 -17.58 13.44
N GLY A 26 -3.34 -17.12 12.44
CA GLY A 26 -4.81 -17.04 12.51
C GLY A 26 -5.35 -15.89 13.36
N GLU A 27 -4.50 -15.01 13.88
CA GLU A 27 -4.94 -13.81 14.60
C GLU A 27 -5.37 -12.71 13.63
N SER A 28 -6.61 -12.24 13.74
CA SER A 28 -7.08 -11.06 13.00
C SER A 28 -6.59 -9.76 13.64
N PHE A 29 -6.17 -8.81 12.79
CA PHE A 29 -5.69 -7.50 13.19
C PHE A 29 -6.11 -6.43 12.17
N VAL A 30 -6.06 -5.16 12.60
CA VAL A 30 -6.32 -3.98 11.78
C VAL A 30 -5.01 -3.28 11.47
N VAL A 31 -4.85 -2.84 10.22
CA VAL A 31 -3.71 -2.02 9.78
C VAL A 31 -4.25 -0.68 9.31
N GLU A 32 -3.82 0.41 9.95
CA GLU A 32 -4.03 1.75 9.42
C GLU A 32 -3.02 1.99 8.29
N THR A 33 -3.42 2.69 7.23
CA THR A 33 -2.51 3.05 6.14
C THR A 33 -2.60 4.54 5.82
N HIS A 34 -1.51 5.08 5.30
CA HIS A 34 -1.54 6.34 4.57
C HIS A 34 -1.94 6.11 3.11
N ASP A 35 -2.32 7.18 2.40
CA ASP A 35 -2.27 7.16 0.94
C ASP A 35 -0.81 7.04 0.43
N CYS A 36 -0.63 6.90 -0.88
CA CYS A 36 0.68 6.73 -1.51
C CYS A 36 1.62 7.94 -1.36
N ARG A 37 1.14 9.06 -0.79
CA ARG A 37 1.87 10.31 -0.54
C ARG A 37 1.96 10.66 0.94
N THR A 38 1.70 9.70 1.84
CA THR A 38 1.81 9.90 3.29
C THR A 38 0.86 11.00 3.80
N GLY A 39 -0.26 11.24 3.11
CA GLY A 39 -1.24 12.26 3.46
C GLY A 39 -0.77 13.72 3.25
N THR A 40 0.34 13.94 2.56
CA THR A 40 0.92 15.28 2.36
C THR A 40 0.24 16.09 1.24
N ILE A 41 -0.46 15.40 0.33
CA ILE A 41 -1.13 16.01 -0.82
C ILE A 41 -2.63 16.09 -0.54
N THR A 42 -3.15 17.30 -0.45
CA THR A 42 -4.57 17.55 -0.13
C THR A 42 -5.23 18.58 -1.05
N ARG A 43 -4.43 19.32 -1.83
CA ARG A 43 -4.91 20.37 -2.74
C ARG A 43 -4.34 20.21 -4.14
N ALA A 44 -5.11 20.65 -5.15
CA ALA A 44 -4.73 20.51 -6.56
C ALA A 44 -3.49 21.34 -6.95
N ASP A 45 -3.19 22.44 -6.24
CA ASP A 45 -2.03 23.29 -6.50
C ASP A 45 -0.71 22.71 -5.96
N GLN A 46 -0.73 21.53 -5.33
CA GLN A 46 0.45 20.78 -4.89
C GLN A 46 1.03 19.86 -5.99
N ALA A 47 0.69 20.09 -7.26
CA ALA A 47 1.16 19.24 -8.36
C ALA A 47 2.70 19.18 -8.45
N SER A 48 3.40 20.26 -8.12
CA SER A 48 4.87 20.29 -8.08
C SER A 48 5.47 19.36 -7.01
N ASP A 49 4.75 19.13 -5.90
CA ASP A 49 5.20 18.27 -4.81
C ASP A 49 5.26 16.80 -5.23
N LEU A 50 4.64 16.45 -6.37
CA LEU A 50 4.71 15.12 -6.98
C LEU A 50 6.09 14.80 -7.55
N LEU A 51 6.94 15.80 -7.77
CA LEU A 51 8.31 15.62 -8.25
C LEU A 51 9.22 14.99 -7.18
N ASP A 52 8.90 15.17 -5.88
CA ASP A 52 9.62 14.52 -4.79
C ASP A 52 9.15 13.07 -4.61
N THR A 53 9.99 12.14 -5.08
CA THR A 53 9.71 10.70 -5.02
C THR A 53 10.40 9.98 -3.86
N ARG A 54 11.00 10.70 -2.90
CA ARG A 54 11.73 10.07 -1.80
C ARG A 54 10.82 9.29 -0.85
N CYS A 55 9.61 9.80 -0.63
CA CYS A 55 8.60 9.23 0.27
C CYS A 55 7.31 8.93 -0.51
N VAL A 56 7.30 7.84 -1.28
CA VAL A 56 6.15 7.36 -2.07
C VAL A 56 5.82 5.94 -1.64
N ASN A 57 4.54 5.57 -1.61
CA ASN A 57 4.05 4.23 -1.23
C ASN A 57 4.49 3.81 0.19
N PRO A 58 4.12 4.57 1.24
CA PRO A 58 4.39 4.17 2.61
C PRO A 58 3.71 2.84 2.95
N ALA A 59 4.48 1.86 3.43
CA ALA A 59 3.97 0.61 3.98
C ALA A 59 3.87 0.71 5.51
N THR A 60 2.77 0.23 6.08
CA THR A 60 2.63 0.07 7.54
C THR A 60 3.07 -1.32 7.94
N GLY A 61 4.00 -1.40 8.90
CA GLY A 61 4.72 -2.61 9.26
C GLY A 61 6.19 -2.31 9.55
N PRO A 62 7.06 -3.34 9.56
CA PRO A 62 6.75 -4.75 9.33
C PRO A 62 6.05 -5.42 10.51
N ILE A 63 5.29 -6.49 10.23
CA ILE A 63 4.50 -7.23 11.23
C ILE A 63 5.08 -8.64 11.34
N SER A 64 5.58 -9.01 12.51
CA SER A 64 6.16 -10.33 12.73
C SER A 64 5.08 -11.36 13.06
N VAL A 65 5.01 -12.44 12.28
CA VAL A 65 4.07 -13.54 12.51
C VAL A 65 4.77 -14.67 13.29
N ALA A 66 4.34 -14.89 14.52
CA ALA A 66 4.97 -15.87 15.41
C ALA A 66 4.90 -17.29 14.82
N GLY A 67 6.06 -17.96 14.80
CA GLY A 67 6.17 -19.35 14.34
C GLY A 67 6.44 -19.51 12.84
N VAL A 68 6.34 -18.45 12.04
CA VAL A 68 6.68 -18.50 10.61
C VAL A 68 8.20 -18.50 10.41
N LYS A 69 8.69 -19.37 9.53
CA LYS A 69 10.11 -19.53 9.20
C LYS A 69 10.39 -19.20 7.74
N ALA A 70 11.59 -18.72 7.45
CA ALA A 70 12.03 -18.50 6.07
C ALA A 70 11.85 -19.79 5.24
N GLY A 71 11.23 -19.67 4.07
CA GLY A 71 10.87 -20.79 3.20
C GLY A 71 9.41 -21.27 3.33
N ASP A 72 8.69 -20.84 4.38
CA ASP A 72 7.26 -21.07 4.49
C ASP A 72 6.46 -20.24 3.47
N THR A 73 5.18 -20.55 3.34
CA THR A 73 4.20 -19.70 2.65
C THR A 73 3.18 -19.20 3.65
N ILE A 74 2.99 -17.88 3.71
CA ILE A 74 1.88 -17.30 4.47
C ILE A 74 0.67 -17.06 3.57
N CYS A 75 -0.51 -17.17 4.15
CA CYS A 75 -1.76 -16.73 3.55
C CYS A 75 -2.27 -15.52 4.34
N VAL A 76 -2.41 -14.38 3.66
CA VAL A 76 -3.02 -13.18 4.22
C VAL A 76 -4.45 -13.12 3.70
N GLU A 77 -5.42 -13.29 4.59
CA GLU A 77 -6.84 -13.11 4.28
C GLU A 77 -7.23 -11.65 4.52
N ILE A 78 -7.79 -11.01 3.50
CA ILE A 78 -8.28 -9.63 3.60
C ILE A 78 -9.73 -9.69 4.04
N GLU A 79 -9.98 -9.66 5.35
CA GLU A 79 -11.35 -9.78 5.88
C GLU A 79 -12.23 -8.60 5.44
N GLN A 80 -11.72 -7.37 5.59
CA GLN A 80 -12.44 -6.14 5.30
C GLN A 80 -11.47 -5.03 4.86
N LEU A 81 -11.99 -4.07 4.08
CA LEU A 81 -11.29 -2.85 3.72
C LEU A 81 -12.22 -1.66 3.94
N HIS A 82 -11.70 -0.64 4.62
CA HIS A 82 -12.40 0.62 4.82
C HIS A 82 -11.53 1.77 4.30
N VAL A 83 -12.09 2.58 3.39
CA VAL A 83 -11.45 3.80 2.93
C VAL A 83 -11.92 4.94 3.83
N ASP A 84 -11.06 5.35 4.75
CA ASP A 84 -11.35 6.37 5.79
C ASP A 84 -11.18 7.82 5.27
N SER A 85 -10.80 8.00 4.00
CA SER A 85 -10.61 9.31 3.40
C SER A 85 -11.78 9.70 2.50
N ARG A 86 -12.22 10.95 2.62
CA ARG A 86 -13.12 11.59 1.63
C ARG A 86 -12.36 12.11 0.40
N LEU A 87 -11.03 12.06 0.42
CA LEU A 87 -10.17 12.54 -0.66
C LEU A 87 -9.34 11.36 -1.21
N GLY A 88 -9.45 11.14 -2.51
CA GLY A 88 -8.54 10.34 -3.31
C GLY A 88 -7.61 11.22 -4.14
N LEU A 89 -6.50 10.65 -4.57
CA LEU A 89 -5.51 11.32 -5.41
C LEU A 89 -5.43 10.62 -6.76
N MET A 90 -5.55 11.38 -7.84
CA MET A 90 -5.20 10.92 -9.18
C MET A 90 -4.03 11.75 -9.67
N VAL A 91 -2.94 11.07 -10.00
CA VAL A 91 -1.68 11.67 -10.41
C VAL A 91 -1.33 11.17 -11.79
N THR A 92 -1.01 12.08 -12.70
CA THR A 92 -0.43 11.74 -14.01
C THR A 92 0.90 12.47 -14.14
N ARG A 93 1.95 11.74 -14.52
CA ARG A 93 3.30 12.28 -14.66
C ARG A 93 3.94 11.80 -15.96
N PRO A 94 4.72 12.66 -16.64
CA PRO A 94 5.51 12.23 -17.79
C PRO A 94 6.40 11.03 -17.42
N GLY A 95 6.42 10.01 -18.28
CA GLY A 95 7.31 8.85 -18.15
C GLY A 95 6.95 7.81 -17.09
N VAL A 96 5.93 8.02 -16.26
CA VAL A 96 5.52 7.04 -15.23
C VAL A 96 4.41 6.12 -15.71
N THR A 97 3.44 6.64 -16.46
CA THR A 97 2.24 5.89 -16.91
C THR A 97 2.47 5.14 -18.23
N GLY A 98 3.65 5.26 -18.84
CA GLY A 98 3.93 4.77 -20.19
C GLY A 98 3.14 5.48 -21.30
N LEU A 99 2.37 6.51 -20.94
CA LEU A 99 1.51 7.29 -21.84
C LEU A 99 2.07 8.72 -21.95
N ASP A 100 2.30 9.18 -23.18
CA ASP A 100 2.74 10.55 -23.47
C ASP A 100 1.52 11.50 -23.58
N ILE A 101 0.77 11.61 -22.48
CA ILE A 101 -0.48 12.38 -22.42
C ILE A 101 -0.35 13.71 -21.69
N THR A 102 0.81 13.98 -21.07
CA THR A 102 1.14 15.25 -20.42
C THR A 102 2.64 15.50 -20.46
N GLN A 103 3.02 16.79 -20.49
CA GLN A 103 4.40 17.25 -20.40
C GLN A 103 4.80 17.67 -18.98
N GLU A 104 3.84 17.87 -18.08
CA GLU A 104 4.04 18.29 -16.69
C GLU A 104 3.21 17.42 -15.72
N PRO A 105 3.59 17.30 -14.44
CA PRO A 105 2.75 16.61 -13.46
C PRO A 105 1.36 17.23 -13.34
N GLU A 106 0.33 16.39 -13.45
CA GLU A 106 -1.06 16.78 -13.20
C GLU A 106 -1.59 16.07 -11.96
N LEU A 107 -2.27 16.84 -11.11
CA LEU A 107 -2.89 16.38 -9.88
C LEU A 107 -4.38 16.68 -9.90
N ARG A 108 -5.19 15.66 -9.62
CA ARG A 108 -6.61 15.81 -9.31
C ARG A 108 -6.89 15.28 -7.92
N ILE A 109 -7.45 16.14 -7.08
CA ILE A 109 -8.09 15.72 -5.83
C ILE A 109 -9.48 15.20 -6.19
N VAL A 110 -9.75 13.95 -5.85
CA VAL A 110 -11.00 13.25 -6.11
C VAL A 110 -11.79 13.19 -4.82
N THR A 111 -12.99 13.76 -4.78
CA THR A 111 -13.85 13.60 -3.61
C THR A 111 -14.57 12.26 -3.67
N CYS A 112 -14.70 11.58 -2.52
CA CYS A 112 -15.44 10.34 -2.38
C CYS A 112 -16.64 10.52 -1.44
N ASP A 113 -17.83 10.16 -1.91
CA ASP A 113 -19.10 10.19 -1.17
C ASP A 113 -19.98 8.98 -1.51
N ASP A 114 -20.72 8.48 -0.52
CA ASP A 114 -21.72 7.41 -0.67
C ASP A 114 -21.25 6.17 -1.46
N GLY A 115 -19.97 5.80 -1.35
CA GLY A 115 -19.38 4.66 -2.07
C GLY A 115 -18.97 4.97 -3.52
N TYR A 116 -18.89 6.23 -3.91
CA TYR A 116 -18.49 6.68 -5.24
C TYR A 116 -17.36 7.71 -5.18
N ALA A 117 -16.56 7.76 -6.23
CA ALA A 117 -15.53 8.75 -6.48
C ALA A 117 -15.98 9.71 -7.59
N ASN A 118 -15.87 11.03 -7.35
CA ASN A 118 -16.23 12.07 -8.32
C ASN A 118 -15.01 12.47 -9.15
N VAL A 119 -14.92 11.97 -10.38
CA VAL A 119 -13.80 12.18 -11.30
C VAL A 119 -14.25 13.10 -12.44
N GLY A 120 -14.14 14.41 -12.21
CA GLY A 120 -14.63 15.41 -13.17
C GLY A 120 -16.16 15.37 -13.25
N THR A 121 -16.71 15.10 -14.44
CA THR A 121 -18.15 14.91 -14.64
C THR A 121 -18.63 13.48 -14.40
N PHE A 122 -17.71 12.54 -14.17
CA PHE A 122 -18.02 11.13 -13.94
C PHE A 122 -18.13 10.83 -12.45
N ARG A 123 -19.05 9.93 -12.11
CA ARG A 123 -19.20 9.36 -10.77
C ARG A 123 -19.00 7.86 -10.85
N VAL A 124 -17.94 7.36 -10.22
CA VAL A 124 -17.46 5.97 -10.39
C VAL A 124 -17.60 5.20 -9.08
N PRO A 125 -18.18 3.99 -9.06
CA PRO A 125 -18.23 3.18 -7.84
C PRO A 125 -16.83 2.89 -7.28
N VAL A 126 -16.66 3.07 -5.98
CA VAL A 126 -15.40 2.75 -5.29
C VAL A 126 -15.36 1.25 -5.04
N THR A 127 -14.30 0.61 -5.52
CA THR A 127 -13.97 -0.79 -5.23
C THR A 127 -12.64 -0.83 -4.50
N PRO A 128 -12.61 -0.88 -3.15
CA PRO A 128 -11.37 -0.83 -2.39
C PRO A 128 -10.46 -2.02 -2.69
N MET A 129 -9.16 -1.76 -2.81
CA MET A 129 -8.12 -2.77 -3.00
C MET A 129 -6.81 -2.34 -2.32
N ILE A 130 -5.92 -3.29 -2.06
CA ILE A 130 -4.57 -3.04 -1.53
C ILE A 130 -3.55 -3.07 -2.68
N GLY A 131 -2.93 -1.94 -2.99
CA GLY A 131 -1.90 -1.84 -4.04
C GLY A 131 -0.56 -2.43 -3.62
N LEU A 132 -0.18 -2.19 -2.36
CA LEU A 132 1.06 -2.65 -1.76
C LEU A 132 0.80 -3.61 -0.60
N LEU A 133 1.19 -4.86 -0.78
CA LEU A 133 1.18 -5.89 0.25
C LEU A 133 2.38 -6.81 -0.01
N GLY A 134 3.20 -7.07 1.00
CA GLY A 134 4.36 -7.93 0.82
C GLY A 134 4.98 -8.36 2.12
N VAL A 135 6.00 -9.21 1.98
CA VAL A 135 6.89 -9.65 3.04
C VAL A 135 8.30 -9.15 2.76
N ALA A 136 9.20 -9.28 3.74
CA ALA A 136 10.58 -8.91 3.62
C ALA A 136 11.24 -9.77 2.54
N PRO A 137 11.98 -9.16 1.59
CA PRO A 137 12.66 -9.89 0.53
C PRO A 137 13.81 -10.73 1.09
N ALA A 138 14.30 -11.68 0.28
CA ALA A 138 15.58 -12.31 0.54
C ALA A 138 16.71 -11.30 0.24
N GLY A 139 17.57 -11.03 1.22
CA GLY A 139 18.75 -10.19 1.03
C GLY A 139 18.45 -8.70 1.16
N GLU A 140 18.87 -7.93 0.15
CA GLU A 140 18.85 -6.46 0.22
C GLU A 140 17.42 -5.87 0.28
N PRO A 141 17.26 -4.70 0.93
CA PRO A 141 15.99 -3.98 0.95
C PRO A 141 15.45 -3.71 -0.45
N VAL A 142 14.14 -3.88 -0.65
CA VAL A 142 13.48 -3.55 -1.91
C VAL A 142 12.53 -2.38 -1.72
N SER A 143 12.67 -1.35 -2.55
CA SER A 143 11.78 -0.19 -2.55
C SER A 143 10.32 -0.61 -2.73
N THR A 144 9.45 0.02 -1.95
CA THR A 144 7.97 -0.05 -2.03
C THR A 144 7.40 0.43 -3.37
N PHE A 145 8.21 0.98 -4.28
CA PHE A 145 7.77 1.31 -5.62
C PHE A 145 7.72 0.10 -6.57
N ARG A 146 8.28 -1.04 -6.15
CA ARG A 146 8.42 -2.23 -7.00
C ARG A 146 7.71 -3.43 -6.40
N GLY A 147 7.00 -4.19 -7.25
CA GLY A 147 6.56 -5.54 -6.94
C GLY A 147 7.60 -6.58 -7.38
N ALA A 148 7.71 -7.69 -6.65
CA ALA A 148 8.53 -8.85 -7.00
C ALA A 148 8.00 -10.13 -6.32
N LYS A 149 8.86 -11.14 -6.16
CA LYS A 149 8.50 -12.43 -5.55
C LYS A 149 7.96 -12.33 -4.12
N HIS A 150 8.32 -11.27 -3.41
CA HIS A 150 7.88 -11.00 -2.03
C HIS A 150 6.56 -10.23 -1.96
N GLY A 151 5.86 -10.04 -3.08
CA GLY A 151 4.74 -9.12 -3.18
C GLY A 151 5.24 -7.71 -3.47
N GLY A 152 4.91 -6.75 -2.61
CA GLY A 152 5.25 -5.34 -2.77
C GLY A 152 4.19 -4.60 -3.57
N ASN A 153 4.59 -3.66 -4.43
CA ASN A 153 3.67 -2.86 -5.24
C ASN A 153 3.10 -3.68 -6.41
N MET A 154 2.07 -4.48 -6.12
CA MET A 154 1.46 -5.39 -7.09
C MET A 154 0.30 -4.74 -7.86
N ASP A 155 -0.33 -3.71 -7.30
CA ASP A 155 -1.46 -2.97 -7.91
C ASP A 155 -2.51 -3.89 -8.57
N THR A 156 -2.82 -5.00 -7.90
CA THR A 156 -3.73 -6.03 -8.39
C THR A 156 -5.14 -5.80 -7.85
N LEU A 157 -6.09 -5.49 -8.74
CA LEU A 157 -7.49 -5.19 -8.40
C LEU A 157 -8.20 -6.29 -7.58
N LEU A 158 -7.72 -7.53 -7.66
CA LEU A 158 -8.29 -8.68 -6.96
C LEU A 158 -7.95 -8.73 -5.47
N ILE A 159 -6.99 -7.92 -4.99
CA ILE A 159 -6.59 -7.87 -3.59
C ILE A 159 -7.56 -6.94 -2.83
N GLY A 160 -8.79 -7.42 -2.66
CA GLY A 160 -9.88 -6.73 -1.96
C GLY A 160 -10.45 -7.58 -0.81
N ALA A 161 -11.51 -7.09 -0.16
CA ALA A 161 -12.20 -7.83 0.91
C ALA A 161 -12.67 -9.22 0.43
N GLY A 162 -12.48 -10.24 1.25
CA GLY A 162 -12.72 -11.66 0.94
C GLY A 162 -11.62 -12.36 0.14
N SER A 163 -10.57 -11.65 -0.28
CA SER A 163 -9.44 -12.26 -1.01
C SER A 163 -8.43 -12.91 -0.06
N ARG A 164 -7.64 -13.85 -0.62
CA ARG A 164 -6.51 -14.48 0.05
C ARG A 164 -5.26 -14.35 -0.81
N VAL A 165 -4.20 -13.79 -0.23
CA VAL A 165 -2.92 -13.60 -0.90
C VAL A 165 -1.91 -14.57 -0.30
N PHE A 166 -1.28 -15.38 -1.15
CA PHE A 166 -0.25 -16.33 -0.74
C PHE A 166 1.12 -15.76 -1.06
N LEU A 167 1.99 -15.63 -0.06
CA LEU A 167 3.32 -15.04 -0.21
C LEU A 167 4.40 -16.01 0.30
N PRO A 168 5.45 -16.27 -0.49
CA PRO A 168 6.61 -17.00 0.00
C PRO A 168 7.38 -16.13 0.98
N THR A 169 7.84 -16.72 2.08
CA THR A 169 8.59 -16.00 3.11
C THR A 169 10.09 -16.20 2.94
N PHE A 170 10.85 -15.14 3.19
CA PHE A 170 12.31 -15.13 3.03
C PHE A 170 13.04 -14.84 4.34
N SER A 171 12.31 -14.52 5.39
CA SER A 171 12.81 -14.24 6.72
C SER A 171 11.89 -14.86 7.78
N ASP A 172 12.44 -15.13 8.96
CA ASP A 172 11.66 -15.59 10.10
C ASP A 172 10.63 -14.51 10.51
N GLY A 173 9.39 -14.93 10.75
CA GLY A 173 8.28 -14.04 11.02
C GLY A 173 7.66 -13.37 9.78
N ALA A 174 8.10 -13.73 8.56
CA ALA A 174 7.71 -13.15 7.26
C ALA A 174 8.12 -11.68 7.05
N MET A 175 7.76 -10.83 8.01
CA MET A 175 8.03 -9.39 8.17
C MET A 175 7.50 -8.48 7.06
#